data_AF-A0A6I1JEP9-F1
#
_entry.id   AF-A0A6I1JEP9-F1
#
_cell.length_a   1.000
_cell.length_b   1.000
_cell.length_c   1.000
_cell.angle_alpha   90.00
_cell.angle_beta   90.00
_cell.angle_gamma   90.00
#
_symmetry.space_group_name_H-M   'P 1'
#
loop_
_entity.id
_entity.type
_entity.pdbx_description
1 polymer ?
#
loop_
_entity_poly.entity_id
_entity_poly.type
_entity_poly.pdbx_seq_one_letter_code
_entity_poly.pdbx_strand_id
1 'polypeptide(L)' 'MLHGKRILLVIGGGIAAYKSLELIRRLQDRGARVRAILTKAGTEFVTPLSV' A
#
# COMPACT_ATOMS: atom_id res chain seq x y z
N MET A 1 -0.73 17.12 -7.58
CA MET A 1 -1.78 16.47 -8.42
C MET A 1 -2.43 15.24 -7.78
N LEU A 2 -2.03 14.78 -6.59
CA LEU A 2 -2.61 13.58 -5.95
C LEU A 2 -3.75 13.88 -4.96
N HIS A 3 -3.94 15.14 -4.59
CA HIS A 3 -4.98 15.57 -3.66
C HIS A 3 -6.38 15.16 -4.16
N GLY A 4 -7.13 14.44 -3.32
CA GLY A 4 -8.47 13.95 -3.63
C GLY A 4 -8.52 12.70 -4.52
N LYS A 5 -7.38 12.19 -5.02
CA LYS A 5 -7.36 10.93 -5.80
C LYS A 5 -7.62 9.73 -4.89
N ARG A 6 -8.33 8.73 -5.41
CA ARG A 6 -8.56 7.45 -4.75
C ARG A 6 -7.71 6.39 -5.44
N ILE A 7 -6.88 5.68 -4.68
CA ILE A 7 -5.92 4.70 -5.19
C ILE A 7 -6.22 3.35 -4.53
N LEU A 8 -6.41 2.33 -5.37
CA LEU A 8 -6.36 0.93 -4.93
C LEU A 8 -4.92 0.44 -5.09
N LEU A 9 -4.29 0.04 -3.98
CA LEU A 9 -2.95 -0.55 -3.98
C LEU A 9 -3.05 -2.05 -3.75
N VAL A 10 -2.64 -2.85 -4.73
CA VAL A 10 -2.61 -4.31 -4.63
C VAL A 10 -1.19 -4.77 -4.34
N ILE A 11 -0.97 -5.45 -3.22
CA ILE A 11 0.37 -5.84 -2.76
C ILE A 11 0.58 -7.34 -3.02
N GLY A 12 1.53 -7.63 -3.91
CA GLY A 12 2.00 -8.98 -4.27
C GLY A 12 3.12 -9.52 -3.35
N GLY A 13 3.50 -10.78 -3.54
CA GLY A 13 4.58 -11.44 -2.79
C GLY A 13 5.97 -11.27 -3.40
N GLY A 14 6.42 -10.02 -3.52
CA GLY A 14 7.80 -9.71 -3.94
C GLY A 14 8.60 -9.14 -2.77
N ILE A 15 9.93 -9.24 -2.83
CA ILE A 15 10.81 -8.69 -1.78
C ILE A 15 10.56 -7.20 -1.53
N ALA A 16 10.06 -6.44 -2.51
CA ALA A 16 9.73 -5.02 -2.37
C ALA A 16 8.45 -4.74 -1.56
N ALA A 17 7.65 -5.76 -1.21
CA ALA A 17 6.37 -5.60 -0.54
C ALA A 17 6.48 -4.86 0.81
N TYR A 18 7.57 -5.03 1.57
CA TYR A 18 7.77 -4.30 2.84
C TYR A 18 7.78 -2.77 2.67
N LYS A 19 8.16 -2.26 1.49
CA LYS A 19 8.17 -0.82 1.19
C LYS A 19 6.77 -0.26 0.89
N SER A 20 5.75 -1.11 0.77
CA SER A 20 4.38 -0.69 0.50
C SER A 20 3.84 0.26 1.59
N LEU A 21 4.22 0.07 2.86
CA LEU A 21 3.81 0.95 3.96
C LEU A 21 4.32 2.38 3.77
N GLU A 22 5.59 2.52 3.38
CA GLU A 22 6.18 3.83 3.09
C GLU A 22 5.55 4.46 1.84
N LEU A 23 5.20 3.66 0.84
CA LEU A 23 4.46 4.13 -0.34
C LEU A 23 3.07 4.66 0.05
N ILE A 24 2.32 3.92 0.88
CA ILE A 24 0.99 4.32 1.38
C ILE A 24 1.10 5.67 2.09
N ARG A 25 2.05 5.80 3.03
CA ARG A 25 2.30 7.03 3.78
C ARG A 25 2.59 8.22 2.84
N ARG A 26 3.51 8.06 1.89
CA ARG A 26 3.86 9.13 0.93
C ARG A 26 2.70 9.53 0.02
N LEU A 27 1.83 8.59 -0.36
CA LEU A 27 0.64 8.89 -1.16
C LEU A 27 -0.37 9.70 -0.34
N GLN A 28 -0.58 9.33 0.91
CA GLN A 28 -1.45 10.05 1.85
C GLN A 28 -0.92 11.46 2.16
N ASP A 29 0.39 11.61 2.40
CA ASP A 29 1.04 12.91 2.59
C ASP A 29 0.79 13.87 1.41
N ARG A 30 0.62 13.32 0.19
CA ARG A 30 0.31 14.07 -1.03
C ARG A 30 -1.20 14.25 -1.28
N GLY A 31 -2.03 13.89 -0.31
CA GLY A 31 -3.48 14.08 -0.29
C GLY A 31 -4.29 12.98 -1.00
N ALA A 32 -3.70 11.82 -1.31
CA ALA A 32 -4.44 10.70 -1.87
C ALA A 32 -5.15 9.88 -0.77
N ARG A 33 -6.30 9.29 -1.11
CA ARG A 33 -6.95 8.26 -0.30
C ARG A 33 -6.53 6.88 -0.83
N VAL A 34 -5.79 6.13 -0.04
CA VAL A 34 -5.29 4.81 -0.42
C VAL A 34 -6.13 3.73 0.26
N ARG A 35 -6.52 2.70 -0.50
CA ARG A 35 -7.04 1.44 0.04
C ARG A 35 -6.11 0.34 -0.43
N ALA A 36 -5.48 -0.36 0.52
CA ALA A 36 -4.60 -1.46 0.23
C ALA A 36 -5.34 -2.80 0.31
N ILE A 37 -4.93 -3.76 -0.52
CA ILE A 37 -5.29 -5.17 -0.40
C ILE A 37 -4.04 -6.03 -0.56
N LEU A 38 -3.98 -7.12 0.17
CA LEU A 38 -2.85 -8.06 0.14
C LEU A 38 -3.27 -9.34 -0.59
N THR A 39 -2.38 -9.82 -1.44
CA THR A 39 -2.44 -11.20 -1.93
C THR A 39 -1.97 -12.16 -0.84
N LYS A 40 -2.29 -13.45 -0.95
CA LYS A 40 -1.75 -14.48 -0.06
C LYS A 40 -0.22 -14.50 -0.01
N ALA A 41 0.46 -14.27 -1.13
CA ALA A 41 1.92 -14.19 -1.14
C ALA A 41 2.45 -12.87 -0.54
N GLY A 42 1.67 -11.79 -0.61
CA GLY A 42 2.01 -10.50 0.02
C GLY A 42 1.98 -10.56 1.54
N THR A 43 1.13 -11.42 2.12
CA THR A 43 1.04 -11.58 3.59
C THR A 43 2.29 -12.20 4.21
N GLU A 44 3.14 -12.86 3.41
CA GLU A 44 4.43 -13.39 3.85
C GLU A 44 5.46 -12.27 4.15
N PHE A 45 5.22 -11.05 3.64
CA PHE A 45 6.13 -9.91 3.80
C PHE A 45 5.53 -8.75 4.60
N VAL A 46 4.20 -8.59 4.58
CA VAL A 46 3.49 -7.49 5.25
C VAL A 46 2.18 -8.00 5.84
N THR A 47 1.86 -7.61 7.07
CA THR A 47 0.63 -8.10 7.72
C THR A 47 -0.61 -7.29 7.33
N PRO A 48 -1.81 -7.90 7.32
CA PRO A 48 -3.07 -7.18 7.07
C PRO A 48 -3.36 -6.02 8.02
N LEU A 49 -2.83 -6.04 9.24
CA LEU A 49 -3.01 -4.94 10.21
C LEU A 49 -2.09 -3.75 9.94
N SER A 50 -1.08 -3.91 9.08
CA SER A 50 -0.11 -2.85 8.79
C SER A 50 -0.54 -1.93 7.63
N VAL A 51 -1.47 -2.36 6.77
CA VAL A 51 -1.83 -1.71 5.49
C VAL A 51 -3.10 -0.88 5.53
#